data_AF-A0A2N9VR06-F1
#
_entry.id   AF-A0A2N9VR06-F1
#
_cell.length_a   1.000
_cell.length_b   1.000
_cell.length_c   1.000
_cell.angle_alpha   90.00
_cell.angle_beta   90.00
_cell.angle_gamma   90.00
#
_symmetry.space_group_name_H-M   'P 1'
#
loop_
_entity.id
_entity.type
_entity.pdbx_description
1 polymer ?
#
loop_
_entity_poly.entity_id
_entity_poly.type
_entity_poly.pdbx_seq_one_letter_code
_entity_poly.pdbx_strand_id
1 'polypeptide(L)'
;MSMRRRSAFALCREHGLSAFEIAPVLGLNEQQFLRALERDGLSFSEMQQGSRQLRIAQRIMDLLRKELDTLSALEAETPSKVRLDALALLARTIERVSDLQDRFAAERAGTAGGLSAGELRAVLKRIDERIDELAECRARELVHEELERKGIAGGRAGVDVQGKDNAAIQERGFSISKCPLSCDF
;
A
#
# COMPACT_ATOMS: atom_id res chain seq x y z
N MET A 1 -10.15 4.63 4.91
CA MET A 1 -8.88 5.39 4.72
C MET A 1 -7.63 4.61 5.15
N SER A 2 -7.61 3.90 6.30
CA SER A 2 -6.40 3.17 6.76
C SER A 2 -5.89 2.11 5.77
N MET A 3 -6.77 1.31 5.14
CA MET A 3 -6.34 0.33 4.12
C MET A 3 -5.64 0.98 2.92
N ARG A 4 -6.17 2.10 2.39
CA ARG A 4 -5.54 2.82 1.26
C ARG A 4 -4.14 3.34 1.61
N ARG A 5 -3.94 3.82 2.84
CA ARG A 5 -2.61 4.26 3.32
C ARG A 5 -1.64 3.11 3.50
N ARG A 6 -2.10 1.97 4.03
CA ARG A 6 -1.29 0.75 4.15
C ARG A 6 -0.85 0.22 2.79
N SER A 7 -1.73 0.25 1.79
CA SER A 7 -1.36 -0.09 0.40
C SER A 7 -0.38 0.91 -0.19
N ALA A 8 -0.60 2.22 -0.01
CA ALA A 8 0.33 3.25 -0.46
C ALA A 8 1.72 3.10 0.19
N PHE A 9 1.78 2.76 1.48
CA PHE A 9 3.02 2.43 2.17
C PHE A 9 3.73 1.22 1.57
N ALA A 10 3.00 0.13 1.29
CA ALA A 10 3.57 -1.03 0.62
C ALA A 10 4.14 -0.66 -0.76
N LEU A 11 3.42 0.15 -1.53
CA LEU A 11 3.89 0.64 -2.83
C LEU A 11 5.18 1.48 -2.70
N CYS A 12 5.24 2.41 -1.73
CA CYS A 12 6.45 3.18 -1.45
C CYS A 12 7.63 2.30 -1.03
N ARG A 13 7.36 1.28 -0.21
CA ARG A 13 8.37 0.34 0.30
C ARG A 13 8.92 -0.57 -0.80
N GLU A 14 8.05 -1.11 -1.65
CA GLU A 14 8.38 -2.15 -2.64
C GLU A 14 8.80 -1.56 -4.00
N HIS A 15 8.17 -0.46 -4.40
CA HIS A 15 8.45 0.20 -5.68
C HIS A 15 9.31 1.45 -5.55
N GLY A 16 9.65 1.86 -4.32
CA GLY A 16 10.53 3.01 -4.08
C GLY A 16 9.94 4.36 -4.40
N LEU A 17 8.62 4.44 -4.56
CA LEU A 17 7.88 5.68 -4.69
C LEU A 17 8.10 6.55 -3.45
N SER A 18 8.43 7.81 -3.65
CA SER A 18 8.58 8.76 -2.56
C SER A 18 7.22 9.15 -1.97
N ALA A 19 7.25 9.60 -0.72
CA ALA A 19 6.06 10.14 -0.05
C ALA A 19 5.50 11.36 -0.82
N PHE A 20 6.38 12.16 -1.42
CA PHE A 20 6.02 13.28 -2.28
C PHE A 20 5.21 12.86 -3.52
N GLU A 21 5.53 11.72 -4.13
CA GLU A 21 4.83 11.22 -5.32
C GLU A 21 3.46 10.61 -4.98
N ILE A 22 3.36 9.88 -3.85
CA ILE A 22 2.12 9.16 -3.50
C ILE A 22 1.10 10.02 -2.76
N ALA A 23 1.54 11.02 -1.98
CA ALA A 23 0.64 11.81 -1.15
C ALA A 23 -0.43 12.57 -1.98
N PRO A 24 -0.10 13.20 -3.12
CA PRO A 24 -1.09 13.87 -3.96
C PRO A 24 -2.17 12.92 -4.51
N VAL A 25 -1.81 11.66 -4.82
CA VAL A 25 -2.75 10.63 -5.29
C VAL A 25 -3.79 10.31 -4.22
N LEU A 26 -3.42 10.44 -2.95
CA LEU A 26 -4.32 10.27 -1.80
C LEU A 26 -5.04 11.56 -1.39
N GLY A 27 -4.82 12.67 -2.11
CA GLY A 27 -5.36 13.98 -1.75
C GLY A 27 -4.73 14.59 -0.49
N LEU A 28 -3.50 14.18 -0.16
CA LEU A 28 -2.75 14.63 1.02
C LEU A 28 -1.49 15.38 0.58
N ASN A 29 -0.97 16.24 1.46
CA ASN A 29 0.42 16.65 1.34
C ASN A 29 1.36 15.62 2.00
N GLU A 30 2.65 15.70 1.68
CA GLU A 30 3.66 14.75 2.16
C GLU A 30 3.67 14.63 3.69
N GLN A 31 3.68 15.75 4.42
CA GLN A 31 3.69 15.74 5.89
C GLN A 31 2.42 15.15 6.51
N GLN A 32 1.28 15.32 5.87
CA GLN A 32 0.02 14.71 6.30
C GLN A 32 0.04 13.20 6.07
N PHE A 33 0.58 12.76 4.93
CA PHE A 33 0.75 11.34 4.65
C PHE A 33 1.68 10.67 5.66
N LEU A 34 2.85 11.24 5.92
CA LEU A 34 3.82 10.71 6.90
C LEU A 34 3.24 10.62 8.32
N ARG A 35 2.58 11.69 8.80
CA ARG A 35 1.91 11.66 10.11
C ARG A 35 0.77 10.63 10.17
N ALA A 36 0.09 10.39 9.06
CA ALA A 36 -0.97 9.38 8.99
C ALA A 36 -0.40 7.96 9.01
N LEU A 37 0.79 7.73 8.44
CA LEU A 37 1.52 6.46 8.53
C LEU A 37 1.95 6.16 9.96
N GLU A 38 2.52 7.14 10.66
CA GLU A 38 2.91 6.98 12.06
C GLU A 38 1.73 6.59 12.95
N ARG A 39 0.57 7.23 12.73
CA ARG A 39 -0.68 6.88 13.43
C ARG A 39 -1.17 5.46 13.14
N ASP A 40 -0.86 4.92 11.96
CA ASP A 40 -1.19 3.55 11.57
C ASP A 40 -0.13 2.53 12.05
N GLY A 41 0.92 2.99 12.76
CA GLY A 41 2.03 2.17 13.26
C GLY A 41 3.10 1.84 12.21
N LEU A 42 3.15 2.61 11.12
CA LEU A 42 4.06 2.38 10.00
C LEU A 42 5.20 3.41 10.01
N SER A 43 6.44 2.94 9.87
CA SER A 43 7.60 3.83 9.94
C SER A 43 8.08 4.32 8.58
N PHE A 44 8.35 5.62 8.49
CA PHE A 44 9.05 6.21 7.33
C PHE A 44 10.40 5.53 7.05
N SER A 45 11.13 5.11 8.09
CA SER A 45 12.42 4.44 7.92
C SER A 45 12.26 3.09 7.23
N GLU A 46 11.25 2.31 7.58
CA GLU A 46 10.93 1.01 6.97
C GLU A 46 10.49 1.18 5.51
N MET A 47 9.67 2.19 5.24
CA MET A 47 9.28 2.57 3.89
C MET A 47 10.51 2.88 3.01
N GLN A 48 11.54 3.49 3.59
CA GLN A 48 12.76 3.83 2.88
C GLN A 48 13.76 2.67 2.77
N GLN A 49 13.64 1.62 3.57
CA GLN A 49 14.60 0.50 3.57
C GLN A 49 14.45 -0.42 2.36
N GLY A 50 13.22 -0.84 2.02
CA GLY A 50 12.95 -1.77 0.90
C GLY A 50 13.40 -1.24 -0.47
N SER A 51 13.52 0.08 -0.59
CA SER A 51 13.91 0.79 -1.80
C SER A 51 15.30 1.43 -1.72
N ARG A 52 16.02 1.31 -0.58
CA ARG A 52 17.32 1.96 -0.39
C ARG A 52 18.37 1.41 -1.35
N GLN A 53 18.47 0.10 -1.49
CA GLN A 53 19.51 -0.56 -2.30
C GLN A 53 19.30 -0.29 -3.79
N LEU A 54 18.06 -0.39 -4.29
CA LEU A 54 17.71 -0.05 -5.67
C LEU A 54 17.98 1.43 -5.98
N ARG A 55 17.59 2.35 -5.08
CA ARG A 55 17.85 3.78 -5.27
C ARG A 55 19.33 4.12 -5.24
N ILE A 56 20.12 3.45 -4.39
CA ILE A 56 21.57 3.58 -4.39
C ILE A 56 22.13 3.09 -5.74
N ALA A 57 21.68 1.93 -6.23
CA ALA A 57 22.14 1.40 -7.51
C ALA A 57 21.75 2.32 -8.70
N GLN A 58 20.53 2.86 -8.72
CA GLN A 58 20.09 3.87 -9.69
C GLN A 58 20.95 5.14 -9.61
N ARG A 59 21.21 5.64 -8.40
CA ARG A 59 22.06 6.82 -8.22
C ARG A 59 23.50 6.59 -8.69
N ILE A 60 24.05 5.41 -8.43
CA ILE A 60 25.38 5.02 -8.92
C ILE A 60 25.37 4.98 -10.46
N MET A 61 24.35 4.39 -11.09
CA MET A 61 24.21 4.39 -12.55
C MET A 61 24.14 5.79 -13.14
N ASP A 62 23.39 6.71 -12.53
CA ASP A 62 23.33 8.10 -13.00
C ASP A 62 24.68 8.80 -12.91
N LEU A 63 25.45 8.56 -11.83
CA LEU A 63 26.79 9.11 -11.68
C LEU A 63 27.76 8.51 -12.71
N LEU A 64 27.71 7.19 -12.93
CA LEU A 64 28.54 6.51 -13.92
C LEU A 64 28.24 6.96 -15.35
N ARG A 65 26.97 7.19 -15.69
CA ARG A 65 26.57 7.74 -17.00
C ARG A 65 27.09 9.16 -17.20
N LYS A 66 26.99 10.01 -16.17
CA LYS A 66 27.57 11.36 -16.22
C LYS A 66 29.08 11.33 -16.42
N GLU A 67 29.79 10.48 -15.69
CA GLU A 67 31.23 10.32 -15.87
C GLU A 67 31.57 9.82 -17.29
N LEU A 68 30.81 8.86 -17.81
CA LEU A 68 30.96 8.39 -19.19
C LEU A 68 30.76 9.51 -20.21
N ASP A 69 29.73 10.33 -20.05
CA ASP A 69 29.45 11.48 -20.92
C ASP A 69 30.60 12.50 -20.86
N THR A 70 31.10 12.82 -19.66
CA THR A 70 32.22 13.76 -19.50
C THR A 70 33.51 13.23 -20.12
N LEU A 71 33.83 11.94 -19.94
CA LEU A 71 35.00 11.32 -20.53
C LEU A 71 34.88 11.15 -22.03
N SER A 72 33.67 11.07 -22.58
CA SER A 72 33.41 11.00 -24.01
C SER A 72 33.49 12.38 -24.67
N ALA A 73 33.05 13.43 -23.97
CA ALA A 73 33.06 14.83 -24.44
C ALA A 73 34.45 15.48 -24.46
N LEU A 74 35.45 14.92 -23.78
CA LEU A 74 36.83 15.39 -23.86
C LEU A 74 37.35 15.24 -25.31
N GLU A 75 37.48 16.36 -26.04
CA GLU A 75 38.06 16.35 -27.38
C GLU A 75 39.58 16.12 -27.30
N ALA A 76 40.03 14.98 -27.84
CA ALA A 76 41.43 14.72 -28.16
C ALA A 76 41.44 13.94 -29.48
N GLU A 77 42.29 14.34 -30.44
CA GLU A 77 42.34 13.74 -31.79
C GLU A 77 42.62 12.22 -31.76
N THR A 78 43.23 11.73 -30.68
CA THR A 78 43.30 10.31 -30.36
C THR A 78 43.10 10.11 -28.85
N PRO A 79 42.21 9.19 -28.42
CA PRO A 79 42.02 8.90 -27.00
C PRO A 79 43.29 8.25 -26.44
N SER A 80 43.82 8.80 -25.35
CA SER A 80 44.97 8.21 -24.67
C SER A 80 44.65 6.79 -24.17
N LYS A 81 45.66 5.91 -24.09
CA LYS A 81 45.50 4.56 -23.54
C LYS A 81 44.80 4.57 -22.16
N VAL A 82 45.17 5.51 -21.31
CA VAL A 82 44.56 5.72 -19.99
C VAL A 82 43.06 6.03 -20.09
N ARG A 83 42.65 6.83 -21.07
CA ARG A 83 41.23 7.14 -21.32
C ARG A 83 40.47 5.91 -21.80
N LEU A 84 41.03 5.13 -22.72
CA LEU A 84 40.41 3.89 -23.18
C LEU A 84 40.25 2.87 -22.04
N ASP A 85 41.28 2.74 -21.19
CA ASP A 85 41.24 1.86 -20.01
C ASP A 85 40.19 2.33 -18.99
N ALA A 86 40.06 3.65 -18.76
CA ALA A 86 39.04 4.23 -17.90
C ALA A 86 37.61 4.01 -18.44
N LEU A 87 37.40 4.21 -19.75
CA LEU A 87 36.11 3.93 -20.41
C LEU A 87 35.75 2.44 -20.32
N ALA A 88 36.71 1.54 -20.54
CA ALA A 88 36.51 0.10 -20.40
C ALA A 88 36.19 -0.31 -18.95
N LEU A 89 36.82 0.33 -17.95
CA LEU A 89 36.50 0.12 -16.54
C LEU A 89 35.09 0.63 -16.19
N LEU A 90 34.70 1.80 -16.69
CA LEU A 90 33.36 2.35 -16.48
C LEU A 90 32.29 1.47 -17.12
N ALA A 91 32.49 1.01 -18.36
CA ALA A 91 31.55 0.11 -19.04
C ALA A 91 31.32 -1.18 -18.22
N ARG A 92 32.39 -1.82 -17.74
CA ARG A 92 32.29 -3.01 -16.87
C ARG A 92 31.61 -2.73 -15.53
N THR A 93 31.79 -1.52 -14.99
CA THR A 93 31.14 -1.12 -13.73
C THR A 93 29.65 -0.88 -13.95
N ILE A 94 29.26 -0.26 -15.06
CA ILE A 94 27.87 -0.06 -15.46
C ILE A 94 27.17 -1.41 -15.63
N GLU A 95 27.81 -2.37 -16.29
CA GLU A 95 27.28 -3.75 -16.45
C GLU A 95 27.02 -4.41 -15.10
N ARG A 96 28.00 -4.37 -14.18
CA ARG A 96 27.86 -4.95 -12.83
C ARG A 96 26.75 -4.30 -12.00
N VAL A 97 26.58 -2.97 -12.11
CA VAL A 97 25.51 -2.26 -11.39
C VAL A 97 24.15 -2.56 -12.02
N SER A 98 24.09 -2.76 -13.34
CA SER A 98 22.88 -3.19 -14.03
C SER A 98 22.45 -4.59 -13.58
N ASP A 99 23.39 -5.55 -13.53
CA ASP A 99 23.15 -6.89 -12.98
C ASP A 99 22.63 -6.83 -11.53
N LEU A 100 23.16 -5.91 -10.73
CA LEU A 100 22.74 -5.73 -9.35
C LEU A 100 21.30 -5.16 -9.27
N GLN A 101 20.93 -4.25 -10.16
CA GLN A 101 19.55 -3.76 -10.28
C GLN A 101 18.58 -4.87 -10.68
N ASP A 102 18.98 -5.72 -11.62
CA ASP A 102 18.18 -6.85 -12.08
C ASP A 102 17.97 -7.89 -10.97
N ARG A 103 18.99 -8.17 -10.16
CA ARG A 103 18.86 -9.02 -8.96
C ARG A 103 17.89 -8.44 -7.94
N PHE A 104 18.01 -7.14 -7.64
CA PHE A 104 17.06 -6.48 -6.75
C PHE A 104 15.64 -6.41 -7.34
N ALA A 105 15.49 -6.37 -8.66
CA ALA A 105 14.18 -6.48 -9.32
C ALA A 105 13.63 -7.91 -9.24
N ALA A 106 14.47 -8.92 -9.42
CA ALA A 106 14.10 -10.33 -9.35
C ALA A 106 13.72 -10.78 -7.93
N GLU A 107 14.45 -10.35 -6.89
CA GLU A 107 14.11 -10.62 -5.49
C GLU A 107 12.75 -10.00 -5.10
N ARG A 108 12.42 -8.84 -5.68
CA ARG A 108 11.10 -8.21 -5.52
C ARG A 108 10.01 -8.94 -6.31
N ALA A 109 10.31 -9.42 -7.51
CA ALA A 109 9.36 -10.22 -8.30
C ALA A 109 9.13 -11.60 -7.69
N GLY A 110 10.11 -12.19 -7.00
CA GLY A 110 9.96 -13.46 -6.30
C GLY A 110 9.15 -13.38 -5.00
N THR A 111 9.02 -12.18 -4.42
CA THR A 111 8.19 -11.94 -3.22
C THR A 111 6.75 -11.54 -3.58
N ALA A 112 6.55 -10.92 -4.74
CA ALA A 112 5.23 -10.71 -5.33
C ALA A 112 4.93 -11.83 -6.33
N GLY A 113 4.28 -12.91 -5.87
CA GLY A 113 3.56 -13.84 -6.77
C GLY A 113 2.52 -13.05 -7.55
N GLY A 114 2.97 -12.41 -8.62
CA GLY A 114 2.36 -11.22 -9.18
C GLY A 114 1.44 -11.58 -10.32
N LEU A 115 0.14 -11.33 -10.10
CA LEU A 115 -0.83 -11.26 -11.18
C LEU A 115 -0.28 -10.34 -12.28
N SER A 116 -0.41 -10.75 -13.54
CA SER A 116 -0.13 -9.86 -14.67
C SER A 116 -0.99 -8.59 -14.57
N ALA A 117 -0.55 -7.51 -15.20
CA ALA A 117 -1.29 -6.23 -15.15
C ALA A 117 -2.74 -6.33 -15.65
N GLY A 118 -3.05 -7.32 -16.50
CA GLY A 118 -4.42 -7.63 -16.94
C GLY A 118 -5.22 -8.37 -15.88
N GLU A 119 -4.62 -9.38 -15.25
CA GLU A 119 -5.24 -10.14 -14.15
C GLU A 119 -5.48 -9.26 -12.92
N LEU A 120 -4.53 -8.38 -12.58
CA LEU A 120 -4.70 -7.42 -11.50
C LEU A 120 -5.89 -6.48 -11.76
N ARG A 121 -6.04 -5.97 -13.00
CA ARG A 121 -7.19 -5.15 -13.38
C ARG A 121 -8.51 -5.91 -13.29
N ALA A 122 -8.53 -7.16 -13.73
CA ALA A 122 -9.72 -8.00 -13.64
C ALA A 122 -10.11 -8.30 -12.18
N VAL A 123 -9.14 -8.57 -11.32
CA VAL A 123 -9.35 -8.80 -9.88
C VAL A 123 -9.86 -7.52 -9.20
N LEU A 124 -9.25 -6.37 -9.46
CA LEU A 124 -9.69 -5.09 -8.90
C LEU A 124 -11.13 -4.75 -9.33
N LYS A 125 -11.46 -4.93 -10.62
CA LYS A 125 -12.83 -4.73 -11.13
C LYS A 125 -13.84 -5.62 -10.40
N ARG A 126 -13.51 -6.91 -10.21
CA ARG A 126 -14.36 -7.87 -9.49
C ARG A 126 -14.55 -7.48 -8.02
N ILE A 127 -13.50 -6.96 -7.38
CA ILE A 127 -13.57 -6.47 -6.01
C ILE A 127 -14.51 -5.26 -5.94
N ASP A 128 -14.37 -4.28 -6.85
CA ASP A 128 -15.22 -3.10 -6.88
C ASP A 128 -16.70 -3.48 -7.10
N GLU A 129 -16.98 -4.35 -8.08
CA GLU A 129 -18.34 -4.88 -8.33
C GLU A 129 -18.92 -5.55 -7.06
N ARG A 130 -18.10 -6.35 -6.36
CA ARG A 130 -18.55 -7.02 -5.14
C ARG A 130 -18.78 -6.06 -3.98
N ILE A 131 -18.01 -4.98 -3.88
CA ILE A 131 -18.22 -3.92 -2.88
C ILE A 131 -19.55 -3.23 -3.14
N ASP A 132 -19.86 -2.91 -4.39
CA ASP A 132 -21.13 -2.27 -4.76
C ASP A 132 -22.32 -3.17 -4.45
N GLU A 133 -22.26 -4.45 -4.80
CA GLU A 133 -23.29 -5.45 -4.46
C GLU A 133 -23.53 -5.53 -2.94
N LEU A 134 -22.46 -5.61 -2.16
CA LEU A 134 -22.55 -5.71 -0.70
C LEU A 134 -23.10 -4.42 -0.09
N ALA A 135 -22.72 -3.27 -0.63
CA ALA A 135 -23.23 -1.97 -0.19
C ALA A 135 -24.74 -1.85 -0.47
N GLU A 136 -25.21 -2.28 -1.65
CA GLU A 136 -26.64 -2.29 -1.98
C GLU A 136 -27.44 -3.25 -1.09
N CYS A 137 -26.93 -4.47 -0.89
CA CYS A 137 -27.56 -5.43 0.03
C CYS A 137 -27.68 -4.84 1.43
N ARG A 138 -26.60 -4.24 1.94
CA ARG A 138 -26.61 -3.62 3.27
C ARG A 138 -27.55 -2.42 3.35
N ALA A 139 -27.64 -1.60 2.30
CA ALA A 139 -28.58 -0.49 2.25
C ALA A 139 -30.03 -0.99 2.31
N ARG A 140 -30.38 -2.06 1.57
CA ARG A 140 -31.71 -2.67 1.62
C ARG A 140 -32.05 -3.23 2.99
N GLU A 141 -31.11 -3.94 3.62
CA GLU A 141 -31.28 -4.45 4.99
C GLU A 141 -31.57 -3.32 5.98
N LEU A 142 -30.79 -2.24 5.95
CA LEU A 142 -30.99 -1.10 6.85
C LEU A 142 -32.36 -0.42 6.65
N VAL A 143 -32.82 -0.30 5.41
CA VAL A 143 -34.17 0.22 5.11
C VAL A 143 -35.26 -0.71 5.64
N HIS A 144 -35.09 -2.02 5.48
CA HIS A 144 -36.06 -3.00 5.99
C HIS A 144 -36.10 -3.00 7.53
N GLU A 145 -34.95 -3.01 8.20
CA GLU A 145 -34.86 -2.91 9.67
C GLU A 145 -35.52 -1.64 10.22
N GLU A 146 -35.39 -0.51 9.52
CA GLU A 146 -35.99 0.76 9.91
C GLU A 146 -37.52 0.77 9.72
N LEU A 147 -38.03 0.13 8.66
CA LEU A 147 -39.46 -0.04 8.44
C LEU A 147 -40.09 -0.97 9.48
N GLU A 148 -39.44 -2.07 9.84
CA GLU A 148 -39.89 -2.98 10.91
C GLU A 148 -39.88 -2.25 12.27
N ARG A 149 -38.85 -1.45 12.58
CA ARG A 149 -38.82 -0.61 13.79
C ARG A 149 -39.97 0.40 13.83
N LYS A 150 -40.30 1.03 12.70
CA LYS A 150 -41.43 1.97 12.61
C LYS A 150 -42.80 1.27 12.65
N GLY A 151 -42.91 0.06 12.12
CA GLY A 151 -44.10 -0.79 12.19
C GLY A 151 -44.44 -1.21 13.62
N ILE A 152 -43.42 -1.47 14.45
CA ILE A 152 -43.59 -1.82 15.87
C ILE A 152 -44.03 -0.58 16.70
N ALA A 153 -43.66 0.64 16.30
CA ALA A 153 -44.09 1.87 16.97
C ALA A 153 -45.51 2.34 16.62
N GLY A 154 -46.16 1.76 15.60
CA GLY A 154 -47.53 2.10 15.18
C GLY A 154 -48.64 1.27 15.83
N GLY A 155 -48.30 0.23 16.60
CA GLY A 155 -49.25 -0.65 17.27
C GLY A 155 -49.51 -0.22 18.71
N ARG A 156 -50.66 0.42 18.95
CA ARG A 156 -51.25 0.62 20.30
C ARG A 156 -51.07 -0.62 21.19
N ALA A 157 -50.29 -0.48 22.26
CA ALA A 157 -50.52 -1.18 23.51
C ALA A 157 -49.95 -0.32 24.63
N GLY A 158 -50.83 0.40 25.32
CA GLY A 158 -50.49 1.03 26.58
C GLY A 158 -50.10 -0.05 27.58
N VAL A 159 -48.92 0.09 28.17
CA VAL A 159 -48.60 -0.53 29.44
C VAL A 159 -48.13 0.59 30.35
N ASP A 160 -48.99 0.87 31.31
CA ASP A 160 -48.77 1.72 32.47
C ASP A 160 -47.49 1.24 33.20
N VAL A 161 -46.50 2.12 33.36
CA VAL A 161 -45.34 1.84 34.22
C VAL A 161 -45.43 2.81 35.39
N GLN A 162 -46.13 2.36 36.42
CA GLN A 162 -46.10 2.92 37.75
C GLN A 162 -44.83 2.45 38.45
N GLY A 163 -43.99 3.41 38.87
CA GLY A 163 -42.61 3.16 39.28
C GLY A 163 -42.40 2.57 40.68
N LYS A 164 -41.16 2.11 40.92
CA LYS A 164 -40.31 2.48 42.08
C LYS A 164 -38.96 1.74 42.04
N ASP A 165 -37.91 2.55 42.04
CA ASP A 165 -36.61 2.45 42.73
C ASP A 165 -36.14 1.06 43.25
N ASN A 166 -34.99 0.57 42.77
CA ASN A 166 -33.71 0.71 43.46
C ASN A 166 -32.56 -0.08 42.81
N ALA A 167 -31.36 0.45 43.02
CA ALA A 167 -30.06 0.04 42.50
C ALA A 167 -29.62 -1.39 42.84
N ALA A 168 -28.85 -2.01 41.93
CA ALA A 168 -27.63 -2.76 42.27
C ALA A 168 -26.81 -3.09 41.00
N ILE A 169 -25.55 -2.69 41.04
CA ILE A 169 -24.45 -3.08 40.15
C ILE A 169 -24.15 -4.57 40.37
N GLN A 170 -24.09 -5.40 39.31
CA GLN A 170 -23.13 -6.51 39.29
C GLN A 170 -22.80 -7.03 37.89
N GLU A 171 -21.49 -7.15 37.67
CA GLU A 171 -20.76 -7.75 36.58
C GLU A 171 -21.32 -9.11 36.12
N ARG A 172 -21.22 -9.40 34.82
CA ARG A 172 -20.69 -10.68 34.28
C ARG A 172 -20.69 -10.72 32.74
N GLY A 173 -19.53 -11.08 32.20
CA GLY A 173 -19.41 -12.09 31.14
C GLY A 173 -19.72 -11.64 29.71
N PHE A 174 -18.74 -11.01 29.06
CA PHE A 174 -18.69 -10.97 27.60
C PHE A 174 -18.36 -12.38 27.07
N SER A 175 -19.40 -13.19 26.82
CA SER A 175 -19.25 -14.48 26.16
C SER A 175 -19.15 -14.28 24.66
N ILE A 176 -17.93 -14.43 24.13
CA ILE A 176 -17.68 -14.60 22.69
C ILE A 176 -18.22 -15.98 22.31
N SER A 177 -19.43 -16.03 21.76
CA SER A 177 -19.94 -17.24 21.12
C SER A 177 -19.30 -17.40 19.74
N LYS A 178 -18.75 -18.60 19.54
CA LYS A 178 -18.09 -19.13 18.35
C LYS A 178 -18.88 -18.84 17.06
N CYS A 179 -18.23 -18.24 16.06
CA CYS A 179 -18.59 -18.46 14.66
C CYS A 179 -17.98 -19.82 14.23
N PRO A 180 -18.78 -20.79 13.75
CA PRO A 180 -18.21 -21.96 13.10
C PRO A 180 -17.72 -21.56 11.70
N LEU A 181 -16.41 -21.67 11.51
CA LEU A 181 -15.77 -21.83 10.20
C LEU A 181 -16.29 -23.13 9.60
N SER A 182 -17.01 -23.04 8.48
CA SER A 182 -17.06 -24.12 7.50
C SER A 182 -16.52 -23.55 6.19
N CYS A 183 -15.22 -23.77 6.01
CA CYS A 183 -14.62 -23.92 4.70
C CYS A 183 -15.07 -25.26 4.16
N ASP A 184 -15.62 -25.30 2.94
CA ASP A 184 -15.52 -26.47 2.10
C ASP A 184 -14.88 -26.04 0.78
N PHE A 185 -13.85 -26.81 0.42
CA PHE A 185 -13.00 -26.71 -0.77
C PHE A 185 -13.77 -27.00 -2.06
#